data_AF-A0A383S276-F1
#
_entry.id   AF-A0A383S276-F1
#
_cell.length_a   1.000
_cell.length_b   1.000
_cell.length_c   1.000
_cell.angle_alpha   90.00
_cell.angle_beta   90.00
_cell.angle_gamma   90.00
#
_symmetry.space_group_name_H-M   'P 1'
#
loop_
_entity.id
_entity.type
_entity.pdbx_description
1 polymer ?
#
loop_
_entity_poly.entity_id
_entity_poly.type
_entity_poly.pdbx_seq_one_letter_code
_entity_poly.pdbx_strand_id
1 'polypeptide(L)'
;MLDHIAGQRSSLTGLLLPLGDRTLVLPNVAVAELFGQRTLSCQIGEPAWHLGWIDWRQQRLPLIGFEAACGGQTVCGERARIVVLNALGDTGLRYLALLLQDIPRSCKLDSQLNYVDVPLAELELAAVQVGEQVVRVPDLAALERMVREAELR
;
A
#
# COMPACT_ATOMS: atom_id res chain seq x y z
N MET A 1 -30.20 3.95 37.43
CA MET A 1 -30.51 4.32 36.03
C MET A 1 -29.18 4.30 35.27
N LEU A 2 -28.74 3.10 34.91
CA LEU A 2 -27.46 2.83 34.25
C LEU A 2 -27.81 2.30 32.86
N ASP A 3 -28.00 3.23 31.93
CA ASP A 3 -28.32 2.91 30.54
C ASP A 3 -27.42 3.73 29.62
N HIS A 4 -26.84 3.02 28.65
CA HIS A 4 -26.14 3.51 27.45
C HIS A 4 -24.66 3.93 27.57
N ILE A 5 -23.79 2.92 27.70
CA ILE A 5 -22.51 2.87 26.96
C ILE A 5 -22.58 1.63 26.05
N ALA A 6 -23.56 1.61 25.14
CA ALA A 6 -23.57 0.65 24.05
C ALA A 6 -22.48 1.06 23.06
N GLY A 7 -21.62 0.10 22.72
CA GLY A 7 -20.36 0.32 22.02
C GLY A 7 -20.44 1.27 20.84
N GLN A 8 -19.61 2.30 20.87
CA GLN A 8 -19.24 3.05 19.69
C GLN A 8 -18.64 2.04 18.70
N ARG A 9 -19.45 1.59 17.74
CA ARG A 9 -18.97 0.94 16.52
C ARG A 9 -18.15 1.99 15.78
N SER A 10 -16.89 2.12 16.15
CA SER A 10 -15.92 2.97 15.47
C SER A 10 -15.68 2.34 14.10
N SER A 11 -16.43 2.82 13.10
CA SER A 11 -16.14 2.51 11.72
C SER A 11 -14.89 3.28 11.31
N LEU A 12 -13.87 2.56 10.87
CA LEU A 12 -12.65 3.15 10.36
C LEU A 12 -12.76 3.29 8.84
N THR A 13 -12.38 4.44 8.29
CA THR A 13 -12.30 4.59 6.83
C THR A 13 -10.96 4.07 6.34
N GLY A 14 -11.01 3.03 5.51
CA GLY A 14 -9.87 2.49 4.79
C GLY A 14 -9.84 2.95 3.33
N LEU A 15 -8.68 2.78 2.70
CA LEU A 15 -8.48 2.92 1.27
C LEU A 15 -8.08 1.57 0.70
N LEU A 16 -8.77 1.17 -0.36
CA LEU A 16 -8.43 0.03 -1.19
C LEU A 16 -7.46 0.49 -2.28
N LEU A 17 -6.29 -0.11 -2.34
CA LEU A 17 -5.22 0.20 -3.28
C LEU A 17 -5.10 -0.95 -4.28
N PRO A 18 -5.65 -0.82 -5.50
CA PRO A 18 -5.66 -1.88 -6.48
C PRO A 18 -4.29 -2.06 -7.12
N LEU A 19 -3.75 -3.29 -7.01
CA LEU A 19 -2.56 -3.77 -7.69
C LEU A 19 -2.95 -4.63 -8.90
N GLY A 20 -1.98 -5.21 -9.61
CA GLY A 20 -2.25 -6.05 -10.78
C GLY A 20 -2.91 -7.38 -10.44
N ASP A 21 -2.48 -8.01 -9.35
CA ASP A 21 -2.91 -9.35 -8.96
C ASP A 21 -3.79 -9.39 -7.70
N ARG A 22 -3.77 -8.32 -6.90
CA ARG A 22 -4.49 -8.22 -5.62
C ARG A 22 -4.88 -6.79 -5.30
N THR A 23 -5.49 -6.57 -4.14
CA THR A 23 -5.82 -5.22 -3.65
C THR A 23 -5.37 -5.10 -2.22
N LEU A 24 -4.64 -4.04 -1.91
CA LEU A 24 -4.23 -3.74 -0.54
C LEU A 24 -5.30 -2.91 0.17
N VAL A 25 -5.34 -3.01 1.49
CA VAL A 25 -6.14 -2.12 2.34
C VAL A 25 -5.24 -1.42 3.34
N LEU A 26 -5.37 -0.10 3.40
CA LEU A 26 -4.64 0.74 4.34
C LEU A 26 -5.60 1.76 4.99
N PRO A 27 -5.34 2.20 6.23
CA PRO A 27 -6.08 3.32 6.80
C PRO A 27 -5.78 4.60 6.01
N ASN A 28 -6.75 5.51 5.93
CA ASN A 28 -6.57 6.76 5.17
C ASN A 28 -5.32 7.57 5.61
N VAL A 29 -4.96 7.49 6.90
CA VAL A 29 -3.79 8.18 7.46
C VAL A 29 -2.43 7.63 6.97
N ALA A 30 -2.39 6.40 6.44
CA ALA A 30 -1.16 5.85 5.87
C ALA A 30 -0.87 6.40 4.48
N VAL A 31 -1.85 7.04 3.81
CA VAL A 31 -1.68 7.65 2.49
C VAL A 31 -1.39 9.14 2.67
N ALA A 32 -0.25 9.59 2.16
CA ALA A 32 0.16 10.99 2.17
C ALA A 32 -0.39 11.75 0.95
N GLU A 33 -0.27 11.14 -0.24
CA GLU A 33 -0.71 11.76 -1.48
C GLU A 33 -0.97 10.71 -2.56
N LEU A 34 -1.88 11.02 -3.47
CA LEU A 34 -2.15 10.22 -4.67
C LEU A 34 -2.00 11.14 -5.87
N PHE A 35 -1.20 10.74 -6.85
CA PHE A 35 -1.12 11.46 -8.11
C PHE A 35 -0.90 10.54 -9.29
N GLY A 36 -1.46 10.94 -10.43
CA GLY A 36 -1.25 10.30 -11.72
C GLY A 36 -0.25 11.11 -12.53
N GLN A 37 0.82 10.47 -13.00
CA GLN A 37 1.71 11.06 -13.99
C GLN A 37 1.25 10.62 -15.39
N ARG A 38 1.21 11.54 -16.36
CA ARG A 38 0.70 11.25 -17.71
C ARG A 38 1.53 10.22 -18.48
N THR A 39 2.80 10.08 -18.11
CA THR A 39 3.70 9.06 -18.64
C THR A 39 4.52 8.56 -17.46
N LEU A 40 4.04 7.50 -16.81
CA LEU A 40 4.84 6.75 -15.86
C LEU A 40 5.80 5.90 -16.68
N SER A 41 7.09 6.22 -16.64
CA SER A 41 8.12 5.36 -17.20
C SER A 41 8.68 4.51 -16.07
N CYS A 42 8.02 3.39 -15.76
CA CYS A 42 8.59 2.43 -14.83
C CYS A 42 9.86 1.83 -15.45
N GLN A 43 10.98 1.92 -14.76
CA GLN A 43 12.22 1.26 -15.12
C GLN A 43 12.36 0.04 -14.22
N ILE A 44 12.16 -1.16 -14.75
CA ILE A 44 12.43 -2.38 -13.99
C ILE A 44 13.93 -2.43 -13.72
N GLY A 45 14.33 -2.10 -12.50
CA GLY A 45 15.71 -2.09 -12.05
C GLY A 45 16.13 -3.40 -11.39
N GLU A 46 17.34 -3.40 -10.87
CA GLU A 46 17.78 -4.36 -9.85
C GLU A 46 17.85 -3.61 -8.51
N PRO A 47 17.08 -4.03 -7.49
CA PRO A 47 16.16 -5.18 -7.46
C PRO A 47 14.84 -4.97 -8.23
N ALA A 48 14.20 -6.05 -8.66
CA ALA A 48 13.02 -6.04 -9.56
C ALA A 48 11.80 -5.25 -9.03
N TRP A 49 11.73 -5.05 -7.72
CA TRP A 49 10.68 -4.25 -7.09
C TRP A 49 10.93 -2.73 -7.18
N HIS A 50 12.15 -2.30 -7.49
CA HIS A 50 12.48 -0.90 -7.69
C HIS A 50 12.21 -0.50 -9.14
N LEU A 51 11.19 0.35 -9.33
CA LEU A 51 10.68 0.77 -10.63
C LEU A 51 11.25 2.13 -11.09
N GLY A 52 12.31 2.59 -10.43
CA GLY A 52 12.95 3.89 -10.64
C GLY A 52 12.60 4.92 -9.57
N TRP A 53 12.91 6.18 -9.86
CA TRP A 53 12.79 7.29 -8.92
C TRP A 53 11.73 8.29 -9.36
N ILE A 54 11.07 8.92 -8.37
CA ILE A 54 10.13 10.01 -8.61
C ILE A 54 10.48 11.23 -7.76
N ASP A 55 10.18 12.41 -8.27
CA ASP A 55 10.33 13.66 -7.53
C ASP A 55 8.98 14.05 -6.91
N TRP A 56 8.93 14.11 -5.57
CA TRP A 56 7.75 14.46 -4.80
C TRP A 56 8.09 15.48 -3.71
N ARG A 57 7.44 16.66 -3.72
CA ARG A 57 7.69 17.76 -2.76
C ARG A 57 9.18 18.07 -2.56
N GLN A 58 9.95 18.13 -3.64
CA GLN A 58 11.42 18.34 -3.64
C GLN A 58 12.23 17.22 -2.98
N GLN A 59 11.62 16.06 -2.71
CA GLN A 59 12.27 14.85 -2.26
C GLN A 59 12.24 13.81 -3.37
N ARG A 60 13.33 13.06 -3.51
CA ARG A 60 13.40 11.93 -4.43
C ARG A 60 12.97 10.67 -3.68
N LEU A 61 11.92 10.01 -4.16
CA LEU A 61 11.38 8.79 -3.56
C LEU A 61 11.55 7.60 -4.51
N PRO A 62 11.90 6.41 -4.00
CA PRO A 62 11.93 5.21 -4.81
C PRO A 62 10.49 4.79 -5.12
N LEU A 63 10.21 4.50 -6.39
CA LEU A 63 8.94 3.93 -6.82
C LEU A 63 9.02 2.42 -6.70
N ILE A 64 8.10 1.85 -5.94
CA ILE A 64 8.11 0.44 -5.58
C ILE A 64 6.93 -0.26 -6.22
N GLY A 65 7.21 -1.41 -6.84
CA GLY A 65 6.21 -2.37 -7.25
C GLY A 65 5.99 -3.40 -6.15
N PHE A 66 4.86 -3.31 -5.46
CA PHE A 66 4.56 -4.19 -4.33
C PHE A 66 4.45 -5.66 -4.75
N GLU A 67 3.90 -5.92 -5.95
CA GLU A 67 3.80 -7.26 -6.51
C GLU A 67 5.18 -7.91 -6.66
N ALA A 68 6.13 -7.19 -7.27
CA ALA A 68 7.51 -7.65 -7.42
C ALA A 68 8.26 -7.76 -6.09
N ALA A 69 7.95 -6.90 -5.10
CA ALA A 69 8.52 -7.01 -3.76
C ALA A 69 8.07 -8.29 -3.05
N CYS A 70 6.88 -8.79 -3.39
CA CYS A 70 6.33 -10.06 -2.94
C CYS A 70 6.74 -11.27 -3.81
N GLY A 71 7.71 -11.11 -4.73
CA GLY A 71 8.17 -12.17 -5.64
C GLY A 71 7.30 -12.38 -6.89
N GLY A 72 6.31 -11.51 -7.12
CA GLY A 72 5.48 -11.49 -8.32
C GLY A 72 6.06 -10.61 -9.43
N GLN A 73 5.19 -10.15 -10.32
CA GLN A 73 5.54 -9.21 -11.39
C GLN A 73 4.69 -7.95 -11.29
N THR A 74 5.34 -6.80 -11.26
CA THR A 74 4.65 -5.52 -11.31
C THR A 74 4.39 -5.10 -12.75
N VAL A 75 3.14 -4.82 -13.09
CA VAL A 75 2.76 -4.33 -14.41
C VAL A 75 2.82 -2.80 -14.41
N CYS A 76 3.46 -2.20 -15.40
CA CYS A 76 3.42 -0.75 -15.60
C CYS A 76 2.44 -0.41 -16.73
N GLY A 77 1.17 -0.22 -16.39
CA GLY A 77 0.13 0.14 -17.37
C GLY A 77 -0.02 1.65 -17.56
N GLU A 78 -0.63 2.07 -18.67
CA GLU A 78 -0.94 3.49 -18.93
C GLU A 78 -1.88 4.12 -17.88
N ARG A 79 -2.68 3.27 -17.22
CA ARG A 79 -3.61 3.67 -16.17
C ARG A 79 -3.00 3.65 -14.78
N ALA A 80 -1.72 3.30 -14.66
CA ALA A 80 -1.07 3.21 -13.37
C ALA A 80 -1.08 4.58 -12.65
N ARG A 81 -1.08 4.52 -11.32
CA ARG A 81 -1.08 5.66 -10.41
C ARG A 81 0.04 5.50 -9.41
N ILE A 82 0.53 6.61 -8.88
CA ILE A 82 1.48 6.58 -7.76
C ILE A 82 0.72 6.99 -6.51
N VAL A 83 0.84 6.17 -5.47
CA VAL A 83 0.46 6.57 -4.12
C VAL A 83 1.72 6.75 -3.28
N VAL A 84 1.80 7.88 -2.59
CA VAL A 84 2.84 8.13 -1.58
C VAL A 84 2.25 7.75 -0.23
N LEU A 85 2.92 6.85 0.46
CA LEU A 85 2.59 6.40 1.80
C LEU A 85 3.44 7.13 2.83
N ASN A 86 2.85 7.39 4.00
CA ASN A 86 3.59 7.79 5.18
C ASN A 86 4.34 6.57 5.71
N ALA A 87 5.66 6.70 5.84
CA ALA A 87 6.45 5.72 6.56
C ALA A 87 6.19 5.82 8.06
N LEU A 88 6.34 4.71 8.77
CA LEU A 88 6.28 4.59 10.22
C LEU A 88 7.49 5.27 10.88
N GLY A 89 8.62 5.35 10.18
CA GLY A 89 9.77 6.15 10.58
C GLY A 89 10.87 5.37 11.30
N ASP A 90 10.67 4.08 11.58
CA ASP A 90 11.64 3.22 12.29
C ASP A 90 12.98 3.08 11.53
N THR A 91 12.95 3.24 10.20
CA THR A 91 14.12 3.15 9.31
C THR A 91 14.72 4.51 8.93
N GLY A 92 14.14 5.61 9.44
CA GLY A 92 14.47 6.99 9.07
C GLY A 92 13.89 7.45 7.71
N LEU A 93 13.21 6.56 6.98
CA LEU A 93 12.41 6.94 5.83
C LEU A 93 11.16 7.70 6.30
N ARG A 94 10.77 8.75 5.58
CA ARG A 94 9.56 9.52 5.88
C ARG A 94 8.38 9.14 4.98
N TYR A 95 8.69 8.74 3.75
CA TYR A 95 7.71 8.45 2.72
C TYR A 95 8.20 7.32 1.82
N LEU A 96 7.25 6.59 1.25
CA LEU A 96 7.47 5.56 0.24
C LEU A 96 6.50 5.77 -0.91
N ALA A 97 6.91 5.49 -2.14
CA ALA A 97 6.01 5.56 -3.29
C ALA A 97 5.69 4.15 -3.80
N LEU A 98 4.41 3.83 -3.97
CA LEU A 98 3.94 2.57 -4.55
C LEU A 98 3.25 2.83 -5.89
N LEU A 99 3.46 1.92 -6.83
CA LEU A 99 2.70 1.85 -8.07
C LEU A 99 1.35 1.13 -7.83
N LEU A 100 0.27 1.73 -8.31
CA LEU A 100 -1.09 1.16 -8.33
C LEU A 100 -1.57 1.01 -9.77
N GLN A 101 -2.50 0.10 -10.02
CA GLN A 101 -3.06 -0.13 -11.36
C GLN A 101 -4.35 0.65 -11.63
N ASP A 102 -5.01 1.16 -10.58
CA ASP A 102 -6.21 1.98 -10.69
C ASP A 102 -6.27 2.98 -9.50
N ILE A 103 -7.26 3.87 -9.50
CA ILE A 103 -7.45 4.82 -8.41
C ILE A 103 -7.86 4.11 -7.11
N PRO A 104 -7.30 4.53 -5.96
CA PRO A 104 -7.77 4.10 -4.66
C PRO A 104 -9.26 4.33 -4.46
N ARG A 105 -9.92 3.39 -3.77
CA ARG A 105 -11.34 3.49 -3.43
C ARG A 105 -11.51 3.50 -1.92
N SER A 106 -12.29 4.45 -1.41
CA SER A 106 -12.64 4.46 0.01
C SER A 106 -13.52 3.26 0.35
N CYS A 107 -13.22 2.60 1.45
CA CYS A 107 -14.04 1.53 2.02
C CYS A 107 -14.28 1.80 3.50
N LYS A 108 -15.40 1.27 4.00
CA LYS A 108 -15.71 1.28 5.43
C LYS A 108 -15.19 -0.03 6.01
N LEU A 109 -14.29 0.07 6.97
CA LEU A 109 -13.82 -1.05 7.77
C LEU A 109 -14.65 -1.08 9.04
N ASP A 110 -15.40 -2.17 9.19
CA ASP A 110 -16.11 -2.44 10.42
C ASP A 110 -15.11 -2.86 11.50
N SER A 111 -15.46 -2.61 12.76
CA SER A 111 -14.61 -2.93 13.92
C SER A 111 -14.32 -4.45 14.04
N GLN A 112 -15.08 -5.27 13.32
CA GLN A 112 -14.89 -6.71 13.18
C GLN A 112 -14.43 -7.00 11.74
N LEU A 113 -13.13 -6.89 11.51
CA LEU A 113 -12.54 -7.32 10.25
C LEU A 113 -12.70 -8.84 10.12
N ASN A 114 -13.26 -9.26 8.99
CA ASN A 114 -13.39 -10.68 8.66
C ASN A 114 -12.05 -11.17 8.08
N TYR A 115 -11.15 -11.63 8.95
CA TYR A 115 -9.90 -12.25 8.53
C TYR A 115 -10.18 -13.53 7.74
N VAL A 116 -9.46 -13.70 6.63
CA VAL A 116 -9.57 -14.85 5.75
C VAL A 116 -8.24 -15.58 5.74
N ASP A 117 -8.28 -16.89 5.89
CA ASP A 117 -7.09 -17.73 5.82
C ASP A 117 -6.78 -18.06 4.35
N VAL A 118 -5.79 -17.36 3.81
CA VAL A 118 -5.27 -17.52 2.45
C VAL A 118 -3.75 -17.38 2.50
N PRO A 119 -3.01 -17.97 1.55
CA PRO A 119 -1.57 -17.75 1.46
C PRO A 119 -1.25 -16.26 1.39
N LEU A 120 -0.38 -15.82 2.31
CA LEU A 120 0.14 -14.46 2.40
C LEU A 120 1.53 -14.41 1.78
N ALA A 121 1.80 -13.34 1.05
CA ALA A 121 3.15 -13.05 0.59
C ALA A 121 4.01 -12.42 1.71
N GLU A 122 5.31 -12.29 1.46
CA GLU A 122 6.30 -11.85 2.47
C GLU A 122 5.97 -10.49 3.11
N LEU A 123 5.37 -9.56 2.36
CA LEU A 123 5.01 -8.23 2.83
C LEU A 123 3.52 -8.10 3.18
N GLU A 124 2.83 -9.21 3.45
CA GLU A 124 1.41 -9.23 3.81
C GLU A 124 1.22 -9.73 5.24
N LEU A 125 0.61 -8.90 6.09
CA LEU A 125 0.31 -9.23 7.48
C LEU A 125 -0.95 -10.10 7.63
N ALA A 126 -1.92 -9.87 6.75
CA ALA A 126 -3.22 -10.53 6.81
C ALA A 126 -3.99 -10.40 5.49
N ALA A 127 -5.02 -11.23 5.34
CA ALA A 127 -6.07 -11.04 4.36
C ALA A 127 -7.40 -10.83 5.07
N VAL A 128 -8.20 -9.89 4.57
CA VAL A 128 -9.52 -9.56 5.14
C VAL A 128 -10.56 -9.48 4.03
N GLN A 129 -11.79 -9.88 4.32
CA GLN A 129 -12.94 -9.75 3.44
C GLN A 129 -13.54 -8.35 3.60
N VAL A 130 -13.58 -7.57 2.52
CA VAL A 130 -14.22 -6.26 2.46
C VAL A 130 -15.26 -6.28 1.34
N GLY A 131 -16.55 -6.27 1.73
CA GLY A 131 -17.64 -6.52 0.79
C GLY A 131 -17.50 -7.92 0.17
N GLU A 132 -17.45 -7.98 -1.15
CA GLU A 132 -17.30 -9.24 -1.92
C GLU A 132 -15.85 -9.58 -2.28
N GLN A 133 -14.88 -8.71 -1.96
CA GLN A 133 -13.48 -8.91 -2.32
C GLN A 133 -12.60 -9.23 -1.11
N VAL A 134 -11.67 -10.18 -1.28
CA VAL A 134 -10.57 -10.42 -0.33
C VAL A 134 -9.45 -9.43 -0.63
N VAL A 135 -9.06 -8.65 0.37
CA VAL A 135 -7.99 -7.65 0.28
C VAL A 135 -6.86 -7.99 1.25
N ARG A 136 -5.67 -7.44 1.01
CA ARG A 136 -4.45 -7.75 1.77
C ARG A 136 -4.04 -6.56 2.63
N VAL A 137 -3.64 -6.83 3.88
CA VAL A 137 -3.08 -5.83 4.78
C VAL A 137 -1.56 -5.87 4.59
N PRO A 138 -0.93 -4.83 4.03
CA PRO A 138 0.52 -4.84 3.81
C PRO A 138 1.30 -4.58 5.11
N ASP A 139 2.50 -5.16 5.21
CA ASP A 139 3.48 -4.84 6.24
C ASP A 139 4.32 -3.62 5.82
N LEU A 140 3.91 -2.43 6.25
CA LEU A 140 4.64 -1.20 5.95
C LEU A 140 6.02 -1.16 6.63
N ALA A 141 6.16 -1.74 7.83
CA ALA A 141 7.43 -1.77 8.55
C ALA A 141 8.46 -2.65 7.82
N ALA A 142 8.03 -3.83 7.35
CA ALA A 142 8.87 -4.70 6.53
C ALA A 142 9.21 -4.06 5.18
N LEU A 143 8.25 -3.40 4.53
CA LEU A 143 8.48 -2.69 3.28
C LEU A 143 9.54 -1.58 3.45
N GLU A 144 9.44 -0.76 4.50
CA GLU A 144 10.44 0.27 4.82
C GLU A 144 11.84 -0.31 5.03
N ARG A 145 11.92 -1.42 5.78
CA ARG A 145 13.18 -2.09 6.07
C ARG A 145 13.82 -2.63 4.80
N MET A 146 13.04 -3.29 3.94
CA MET A 146 13.49 -3.80 2.65
C MET A 146 14.08 -2.67 1.79
N VAL A 147 13.40 -1.52 1.72
CA VAL A 147 13.89 -0.35 0.95
C VAL A 147 15.19 0.18 1.53
N ARG A 148 15.31 0.21 2.86
CA ARG A 148 16.51 0.68 3.55
C ARG A 148 17.70 -0.26 3.35
N GLU A 149 17.48 -1.56 3.45
CA GLU A 149 18.52 -2.59 3.30
C GLU A 149 19.03 -2.71 1.87
N ALA A 150 18.21 -2.37 0.88
CA ALA A 150 18.62 -2.37 -0.51
C ALA A 150 19.57 -1.23 -0.90
N GLU A 151 19.83 -0.29 0.02
CA GLU A 151 20.76 0.83 -0.15
C GLU A 151 20.65 1.52 -1.52
N LEU A 152 19.41 1.76 -1.97
CA LEU A 152 19.13 2.34 -3.29
C LEU A 152 19.93 3.64 -3.48
N ARG A 153 20.73 3.70 -4.56
CA ARG A 153 21.61 4.84 -4.90
C ARG A 153 21.02 5.70 -6.01
#